data_AF-A0A9P7ZCL1-F1
#
_entry.id   AF-A0A9P7ZCL1-F1
#
_cell.length_a   1.000
_cell.length_b   1.000
_cell.length_c   1.000
_cell.angle_alpha   90.00
_cell.angle_beta   90.00
_cell.angle_gamma   90.00
#
_symmetry.space_group_name_H-M   'P 1'
#
loop_
_entity.id
_entity.type
_entity.pdbx_description
1 polymer ?
#
loop_
_entity_poly.entity_id
_entity_poly.type
_entity_poly.pdbx_seq_one_letter_code
_entity_poly.pdbx_strand_id
1 'polypeptide(L)'
;KTHCAPMRDGEVNNMLARFRIGSREGNVEQLVMGMCKLLSVLEHMKLDLANHYLRWMRPALITETVHYEQRRVSEEIATCRLDIGRSKLWYHRAQLKYAHECTEGFGDMSIFFRAIARLVRPSRVQKDDAIPPETFHYDKDRLLRIRNDVLDAVNIVICMRIYEHVLRILGERQSEMETNNLYLSLVAILQSTSTNVDQAKRWAEAVPHMAVEIFRHAKAPAYMLAMVESALGEVLSNPHDELFLEVEADYHRRLLMDLCNRVREYKGMSSWSLYTAAVEKRIPTSGNMPRDFYECLRDGMDSGVSDLAVRLAHVGILHWWVWADLAYLGE
;
A
#
# COMPACT_ATOMS: atom_id res chain seq x y z
N LYS A 1 -29.07 -23.88 17.09
CA LYS A 1 -28.24 -22.97 17.92
C LYS A 1 -26.90 -23.58 18.26
N THR A 2 -26.85 -24.75 18.88
CA THR A 2 -25.60 -25.46 19.23
C THR A 2 -24.64 -25.69 18.06
N HIS A 3 -25.16 -25.79 16.83
CA HIS A 3 -24.37 -25.98 15.60
C HIS A 3 -24.08 -24.67 14.84
N CYS A 4 -24.53 -23.52 15.36
CA CYS A 4 -24.33 -22.21 14.75
C CYS A 4 -23.29 -21.43 15.56
N ALA A 5 -22.52 -20.55 14.90
CA ALA A 5 -21.70 -19.59 15.62
C ALA A 5 -22.59 -18.66 16.48
N PRO A 6 -22.18 -18.27 17.70
CA PRO A 6 -23.00 -17.44 18.59
C PRO A 6 -23.49 -16.14 17.96
N MET A 7 -22.70 -15.54 17.06
CA MET A 7 -23.08 -14.34 16.31
C MET A 7 -24.34 -14.51 15.43
N ARG A 8 -24.71 -15.75 15.08
CA ARG A 8 -25.90 -16.07 14.27
C ARG A 8 -27.16 -16.28 15.09
N ASP A 9 -27.08 -16.25 16.42
CA ASP A 9 -28.23 -16.54 17.29
C ASP A 9 -29.40 -15.58 17.06
N GLY A 10 -29.14 -14.32 16.71
CA GLY A 10 -30.17 -13.34 16.34
C GLY A 10 -30.97 -13.76 15.10
N GLU A 11 -30.29 -14.24 14.07
CA GLU A 11 -30.91 -14.73 12.83
C GLU A 11 -31.73 -16.00 13.09
N VAL A 12 -31.18 -16.94 13.85
CA VAL A 12 -31.86 -18.18 14.27
C VAL A 12 -33.10 -17.88 15.11
N ASN A 13 -33.02 -16.93 16.04
CA ASN A 13 -34.17 -16.50 16.84
C ASN A 13 -35.27 -15.89 15.98
N ASN A 14 -34.90 -15.05 15.01
CA ASN A 14 -35.84 -14.40 14.11
C ASN A 14 -36.56 -15.42 13.22
N MET A 15 -35.81 -16.39 12.67
CA MET A 15 -36.37 -17.53 11.95
C MET A 15 -37.37 -18.31 12.81
N LEU A 16 -36.99 -18.70 14.04
CA LEU A 16 -37.88 -19.43 14.95
C LEU A 16 -39.14 -18.63 15.32
N ALA A 17 -39.02 -17.31 15.48
CA ALA A 17 -40.16 -16.44 15.75
C ALA A 17 -41.18 -16.47 14.59
N ARG A 18 -40.71 -16.41 13.33
CA ARG A 18 -41.57 -16.52 12.14
C ARG A 18 -42.34 -17.84 12.08
N PHE A 19 -41.67 -18.96 12.34
CA PHE A 19 -42.34 -20.26 12.41
C PHE A 19 -43.37 -20.35 13.54
N ARG A 20 -43.06 -19.80 14.73
CA ARG A 20 -43.98 -19.80 15.87
C ARG A 20 -45.24 -18.98 15.59
N ILE A 21 -45.11 -17.79 15.00
CA ILE A 21 -46.23 -16.93 14.63
C ILE A 21 -47.08 -17.62 13.56
N GLY A 22 -46.44 -18.06 12.47
CA GLY A 22 -47.13 -18.74 11.37
C GLY A 22 -47.88 -20.00 11.80
N SER A 23 -47.31 -20.80 12.70
CA SER A 23 -47.95 -22.01 13.21
C SER A 23 -49.10 -21.74 14.18
N ARG A 24 -49.03 -20.67 14.99
CA ARG A 24 -50.09 -20.34 15.96
C ARG A 24 -51.28 -19.65 15.31
N GLU A 25 -51.02 -18.81 14.31
CA GLU A 25 -52.04 -17.99 13.65
C GLU A 25 -52.56 -18.63 12.35
N GLY A 26 -52.01 -19.77 11.93
CA GLY A 26 -52.33 -20.39 10.64
C GLY A 26 -51.85 -19.57 9.43
N ASN A 27 -50.90 -18.66 9.63
CA ASN A 27 -50.41 -17.74 8.60
C ASN A 27 -49.31 -18.40 7.77
N VAL A 28 -49.67 -18.88 6.58
CA VAL A 28 -48.76 -19.54 5.61
C VAL A 28 -47.62 -18.61 5.17
N GLU A 29 -47.87 -17.32 5.02
CA GLU A 29 -46.85 -16.35 4.61
C GLU A 29 -45.71 -16.27 5.64
N GLN A 30 -46.05 -16.28 6.94
CA GLN A 30 -45.06 -16.31 8.02
C GLN A 30 -44.24 -17.61 8.03
N LEU A 31 -44.86 -18.74 7.66
CA LEU A 31 -44.16 -20.02 7.52
C LEU A 31 -43.19 -20.00 6.33
N VAL A 32 -43.62 -19.50 5.16
CA VAL A 32 -42.75 -19.34 3.98
C VAL A 32 -41.58 -18.41 4.28
N MET A 33 -41.83 -17.27 4.95
CA MET A 33 -40.75 -16.39 5.41
C MET A 33 -39.81 -17.06 6.41
N GLY A 34 -40.34 -17.91 7.29
CA GLY A 34 -39.53 -18.75 8.19
C GLY A 34 -38.60 -19.68 7.41
N MET A 35 -39.10 -20.33 6.35
CA MET A 35 -38.32 -21.20 5.47
C MET A 35 -37.25 -20.42 4.70
N CYS A 36 -37.58 -19.26 4.13
CA CYS A 36 -36.59 -18.40 3.48
C CYS A 36 -35.46 -18.01 4.43
N LYS A 37 -35.80 -17.63 5.68
CA LYS A 37 -34.80 -17.31 6.71
C LYS A 37 -33.96 -18.51 7.13
N LEU A 38 -34.55 -19.70 7.19
CA LEU A 38 -33.81 -20.93 7.44
C LEU A 38 -32.75 -21.15 6.35
N LEU A 39 -33.12 -20.99 5.08
CA LEU A 39 -32.17 -21.10 3.97
C LEU A 39 -31.06 -20.04 4.05
N SER A 40 -31.39 -18.80 4.41
CA SER A 40 -30.37 -17.75 4.64
C SER A 40 -29.41 -18.11 5.77
N VAL A 41 -29.92 -18.62 6.90
CA VAL A 41 -29.09 -19.07 8.03
C VAL A 41 -28.17 -20.21 7.59
N LEU A 42 -28.66 -21.16 6.81
CA LEU A 42 -27.85 -22.27 6.31
C LEU A 42 -26.73 -21.81 5.36
N GLU A 43 -27.00 -20.83 4.49
CA GLU A 43 -25.95 -20.27 3.63
C GLU A 43 -24.89 -19.53 4.46
N HIS A 44 -25.29 -18.77 5.47
CA HIS A 44 -24.35 -18.16 6.41
C HIS A 44 -23.53 -19.21 7.17
N MET A 45 -24.15 -20.31 7.61
CA MET A 45 -23.44 -21.40 8.28
C MET A 45 -22.41 -22.08 7.36
N LYS A 46 -22.75 -22.27 6.08
CA LYS A 46 -21.82 -22.80 5.07
C LYS A 46 -20.62 -21.88 4.89
N LEU A 47 -20.84 -20.57 4.81
CA LEU A 47 -19.76 -19.58 4.74
C LEU A 47 -18.91 -19.57 6.03
N ASP A 48 -19.53 -19.67 7.21
CA ASP A 48 -18.83 -19.73 8.49
C ASP A 48 -17.91 -20.97 8.55
N LEU A 49 -18.39 -22.13 8.08
CA LEU A 49 -17.62 -23.37 8.01
C LEU A 49 -16.46 -23.27 7.01
N ALA A 50 -16.71 -22.73 5.81
CA ALA A 50 -15.66 -22.51 4.81
C ALA A 50 -14.58 -21.54 5.34
N ASN A 51 -14.98 -20.46 6.00
CA ASN A 51 -14.06 -19.51 6.62
C ASN A 51 -13.25 -20.13 7.76
N HIS A 52 -13.87 -20.99 8.57
CA HIS A 52 -13.17 -21.74 9.60
C HIS A 52 -12.09 -22.65 8.99
N TYR A 53 -12.43 -23.42 7.94
CA TYR A 53 -11.46 -24.26 7.24
C TYR A 53 -10.34 -23.46 6.62
N LEU A 54 -10.63 -22.33 5.96
CA LEU A 54 -9.61 -21.45 5.40
C LEU A 54 -8.66 -20.92 6.48
N ARG A 55 -9.18 -20.50 7.63
CA ARG A 55 -8.34 -20.03 8.76
C ARG A 55 -7.49 -21.16 9.31
N TRP A 56 -8.05 -22.35 9.45
CA TRP A 56 -7.35 -23.52 9.96
C TRP A 56 -6.23 -23.99 9.01
N MET A 57 -6.49 -24.03 7.70
CA MET A 57 -5.49 -24.44 6.69
C MET A 57 -4.48 -23.35 6.36
N ARG A 58 -4.77 -22.07 6.64
CA ARG A 58 -3.93 -20.91 6.28
C ARG A 58 -2.44 -21.09 6.61
N PRO A 59 -2.03 -21.58 7.80
CA PRO A 59 -0.61 -21.74 8.11
C PRO A 59 0.10 -22.72 7.17
N ALA A 60 -0.54 -23.84 6.85
CA ALA A 60 0.01 -24.83 5.92
C ALA A 60 0.07 -24.28 4.49
N LEU A 61 -1.00 -23.64 4.03
CA LEU A 61 -1.05 -23.04 2.68
C LEU A 61 0.02 -21.97 2.48
N ILE A 62 0.22 -21.07 3.45
CA ILE A 62 1.24 -20.01 3.39
C ILE A 62 2.65 -20.59 3.35
N THR A 63 2.90 -21.65 4.12
CA THR A 63 4.22 -22.30 4.17
C THR A 63 4.57 -22.91 2.81
N GLU A 64 3.62 -23.58 2.16
CA GLU A 64 3.80 -24.23 0.86
C GLU A 64 3.73 -23.28 -0.35
N THR A 65 3.33 -22.02 -0.16
CA THR A 65 3.04 -21.09 -1.27
C THR A 65 4.23 -20.89 -2.20
N VAL A 66 5.43 -20.69 -1.66
CA VAL A 66 6.64 -20.45 -2.46
C VAL A 66 6.93 -21.64 -3.38
N HIS A 67 6.93 -22.86 -2.83
CA HIS A 67 7.20 -24.07 -3.59
C HIS A 67 6.13 -24.34 -4.65
N TYR A 68 4.87 -24.09 -4.32
CA TYR A 68 3.76 -24.20 -5.27
C TYR A 68 3.94 -23.23 -6.44
N GLU A 69 4.21 -21.95 -6.17
CA GLU A 69 4.41 -20.93 -7.20
C GLU A 69 5.62 -21.23 -8.08
N GLN A 70 6.75 -21.64 -7.49
CA GLN A 70 7.94 -22.06 -8.22
C GLN A 70 7.61 -23.20 -9.21
N ARG A 71 6.90 -24.24 -8.77
CA ARG A 71 6.54 -25.38 -9.63
C ARG A 71 5.63 -24.94 -10.78
N ARG A 72 4.55 -24.22 -10.46
CA ARG A 72 3.56 -23.74 -11.42
C ARG A 72 4.21 -22.84 -12.48
N VAL A 73 5.02 -21.87 -12.06
CA VAL A 73 5.71 -20.94 -12.95
C VAL A 73 6.76 -21.66 -13.79
N SER A 74 7.51 -22.61 -13.22
CA SER A 74 8.48 -23.40 -13.98
C SER A 74 7.81 -24.18 -15.12
N GLU A 75 6.63 -24.76 -14.88
CA GLU A 75 5.82 -25.41 -15.91
C GLU A 75 5.32 -24.43 -16.97
N GLU A 76 4.92 -23.22 -16.59
CA GLU A 76 4.50 -22.16 -17.53
C GLU A 76 5.65 -21.67 -18.42
N ILE A 77 6.85 -21.53 -17.87
CA ILE A 77 8.06 -21.19 -18.63
C ILE A 77 8.42 -22.34 -19.58
N ALA A 78 8.43 -23.58 -19.10
CA ALA A 78 8.77 -24.75 -19.90
C ALA A 78 7.78 -25.00 -21.06
N THR A 79 6.52 -24.60 -20.88
CA THR A 79 5.47 -24.67 -21.92
C THR A 79 5.39 -23.41 -22.78
N CYS A 80 6.32 -22.47 -22.63
CA CYS A 80 6.34 -21.18 -23.32
C CYS A 80 5.05 -20.34 -23.15
N ARG A 81 4.29 -20.58 -22.09
CA ARG A 81 3.09 -19.79 -21.74
C ARG A 81 3.46 -18.49 -21.04
N LEU A 82 4.66 -18.41 -20.49
CA LEU A 82 5.22 -17.22 -19.86
C LEU A 82 6.61 -16.93 -20.42
N ASP A 83 6.77 -15.77 -21.06
CA ASP A 83 8.08 -15.24 -21.48
C ASP A 83 8.64 -14.33 -20.38
N ILE A 84 9.81 -14.67 -19.84
CA ILE A 84 10.51 -13.93 -18.79
C ILE A 84 11.67 -13.04 -19.31
N GLY A 85 11.80 -12.90 -20.63
CA GLY A 85 12.93 -12.20 -21.26
C GLY A 85 13.05 -10.74 -20.84
N ARG A 86 11.92 -10.03 -20.70
CA ARG A 86 11.91 -8.63 -20.23
C ARG A 86 12.34 -8.53 -18.77
N SER A 87 11.97 -9.49 -17.92
CA SER A 87 12.37 -9.55 -16.52
C SER A 87 13.86 -9.83 -16.35
N LYS A 88 14.41 -10.77 -17.15
CA LYS A 88 15.87 -11.01 -17.23
C LYS A 88 16.61 -9.75 -17.65
N LEU A 89 16.14 -9.07 -18.72
CA LEU A 89 16.75 -7.84 -19.22
C LEU A 89 16.68 -6.69 -18.19
N TRP A 90 15.54 -6.55 -17.50
CA TRP A 90 15.37 -5.56 -16.43
C TRP A 90 16.37 -5.78 -15.30
N TYR A 91 16.55 -7.01 -14.84
CA TYR A 91 17.51 -7.33 -13.78
C TYR A 91 18.95 -7.16 -14.24
N HIS A 92 19.29 -7.56 -15.47
CA HIS A 92 20.62 -7.34 -16.05
C HIS A 92 20.99 -5.85 -16.12
N ARG A 93 20.06 -4.97 -16.52
CA ARG A 93 20.26 -3.51 -16.48
C ARG A 93 20.49 -3.01 -15.06
N ALA A 94 19.79 -3.58 -14.08
CA ALA A 94 20.00 -3.26 -12.67
C ALA A 94 21.39 -3.70 -12.20
N GLN A 95 21.88 -4.87 -12.61
CA GLN A 95 23.25 -5.33 -12.30
C GLN A 95 24.29 -4.35 -12.82
N LEU A 96 24.20 -3.95 -14.10
CA LEU A 96 25.13 -2.97 -14.68
C LEU A 96 25.14 -1.63 -13.94
N LYS A 97 24.00 -1.24 -13.38
CA LYS A 97 23.85 0.04 -12.69
C LYS A 97 24.30 -0.01 -11.23
N TYR A 98 24.04 -1.12 -10.56
CA TYR A 98 24.15 -1.24 -9.10
C TYR A 98 25.27 -2.15 -8.64
N ALA A 99 26.07 -2.73 -9.55
CA ALA A 99 27.16 -3.64 -9.24
C ALA A 99 28.16 -3.06 -8.21
N HIS A 100 28.36 -1.75 -8.22
CA HIS A 100 29.32 -1.07 -7.34
C HIS A 100 28.68 -0.47 -6.08
N GLU A 101 27.36 -0.59 -5.91
CA GLU A 101 26.69 -0.06 -4.72
C GLU A 101 26.81 -1.05 -3.54
N CYS A 102 26.91 -0.51 -2.32
CA CYS A 102 27.12 -1.31 -1.11
C CYS A 102 26.03 -2.38 -0.92
N THR A 103 26.42 -3.59 -0.55
CA THR A 103 25.52 -4.73 -0.30
C THR A 103 25.02 -4.80 1.15
N GLU A 104 25.51 -3.91 2.02
CA GLU A 104 25.23 -3.97 3.45
C GLU A 104 23.72 -3.95 3.75
N GLY A 105 23.29 -4.97 4.49
CA GLY A 105 21.92 -5.24 4.93
C GLY A 105 21.03 -5.99 3.95
N PHE A 106 21.08 -5.70 2.65
CA PHE A 106 20.35 -6.48 1.64
C PHE A 106 20.97 -7.85 1.35
N GLY A 107 22.30 -7.98 1.52
CA GLY A 107 23.03 -9.19 1.12
C GLY A 107 22.97 -9.42 -0.38
N ASP A 108 22.80 -10.68 -0.78
CA ASP A 108 22.77 -11.10 -2.20
C ASP A 108 21.60 -10.50 -2.99
N MET A 109 20.59 -9.99 -2.29
CA MET A 109 19.41 -9.35 -2.87
C MET A 109 19.60 -7.84 -3.15
N SER A 110 20.80 -7.27 -2.88
CA SER A 110 21.05 -5.81 -2.97
C SER A 110 20.63 -5.19 -4.30
N ILE A 111 21.06 -5.80 -5.41
CA ILE A 111 20.75 -5.31 -6.76
C ILE A 111 19.24 -5.32 -7.00
N PHE A 112 18.56 -6.38 -6.59
CA PHE A 112 17.11 -6.52 -6.73
C PHE A 112 16.33 -5.48 -5.91
N PHE A 113 16.67 -5.31 -4.63
CA PHE A 113 15.98 -4.35 -3.79
C PHE A 113 16.21 -2.89 -4.21
N ARG A 114 17.39 -2.57 -4.74
CA ARG A 114 17.65 -1.26 -5.35
C ARG A 114 16.81 -1.05 -6.62
N ALA A 115 16.66 -2.10 -7.43
CA ALA A 115 15.85 -2.06 -8.63
C ALA A 115 14.34 -1.91 -8.31
N ILE A 116 13.81 -2.66 -7.35
CA ILE A 116 12.39 -2.57 -6.97
C ILE A 116 12.08 -1.24 -6.26
N ALA A 117 12.98 -0.73 -5.42
CA ALA A 117 12.85 0.60 -4.81
C ALA A 117 12.85 1.71 -5.86
N ARG A 118 13.53 1.49 -6.99
CA ARG A 118 13.47 2.42 -8.12
C ARG A 118 12.16 2.34 -8.90
N LEU A 119 11.53 1.16 -8.97
CA LEU A 119 10.21 1.02 -9.61
C LEU A 119 9.15 1.88 -8.90
N VAL A 120 9.28 2.15 -7.61
CA VAL A 120 8.31 2.98 -6.88
C VAL A 120 8.59 4.49 -6.94
N ARG A 121 9.57 4.94 -7.74
CA ARG A 121 9.84 6.38 -7.93
C ARG A 121 8.86 7.04 -8.90
N PRO A 122 8.11 8.08 -8.49
CA PRO A 122 7.18 8.80 -9.36
C PRO A 122 7.80 9.41 -10.63
N SER A 123 9.04 9.91 -10.58
CA SER A 123 9.74 10.50 -11.73
C SER A 123 10.03 9.51 -12.87
N ARG A 124 9.78 8.22 -12.65
CA ARG A 124 10.03 7.16 -13.63
C ARG A 124 8.79 6.75 -14.42
N VAL A 125 7.62 7.34 -14.17
CA VAL A 125 6.33 6.93 -14.77
C VAL A 125 6.29 7.02 -16.32
N GLN A 126 7.16 7.82 -16.95
CA GLN A 126 7.14 8.04 -18.41
C GLN A 126 8.18 7.24 -19.23
N LYS A 127 8.98 6.36 -18.60
CA LYS A 127 10.02 5.56 -19.31
C LYS A 127 9.65 4.07 -19.33
N ASP A 128 10.31 3.27 -20.18
CA ASP A 128 10.10 1.80 -20.25
C ASP A 128 10.27 1.08 -18.89
N ASP A 129 11.00 1.70 -17.96
CA ASP A 129 11.18 1.25 -16.58
C ASP A 129 9.96 1.55 -15.65
N ALA A 130 8.91 2.20 -16.15
CA ALA A 130 7.70 2.56 -15.40
C ALA A 130 6.78 1.37 -15.13
N ILE A 131 6.83 0.35 -16.00
CA ILE A 131 5.94 -0.79 -15.91
C ILE A 131 6.72 -1.93 -15.26
N PRO A 132 6.25 -2.47 -14.11
CA PRO A 132 6.87 -3.64 -13.51
C PRO A 132 6.98 -4.78 -14.54
N PRO A 133 8.12 -5.51 -14.57
CA PRO A 133 8.26 -6.69 -15.43
C PRO A 133 7.16 -7.72 -15.19
N GLU A 134 6.96 -8.62 -16.15
CA GLU A 134 5.92 -9.66 -16.15
C GLU A 134 5.96 -10.59 -14.94
N THR A 135 7.14 -10.80 -14.33
CA THR A 135 7.27 -11.56 -13.08
C THR A 135 6.44 -10.96 -11.94
N PHE A 136 6.15 -9.65 -11.99
CA PHE A 136 5.33 -8.94 -11.02
C PHE A 136 3.84 -8.91 -11.39
N HIS A 137 3.34 -9.77 -12.28
CA HIS A 137 1.94 -9.73 -12.73
C HIS A 137 0.93 -9.67 -11.58
N TYR A 138 1.13 -10.48 -10.53
CA TYR A 138 0.25 -10.51 -9.34
C TYR A 138 0.51 -9.38 -8.33
N ASP A 139 1.67 -8.72 -8.40
CA ASP A 139 2.07 -7.65 -7.48
C ASP A 139 2.02 -6.26 -8.14
N LYS A 140 1.66 -6.17 -9.43
CA LYS A 140 1.64 -4.92 -10.19
C LYS A 140 0.81 -3.84 -9.50
N ASP A 141 -0.41 -4.16 -9.11
CA ASP A 141 -1.30 -3.20 -8.45
C ASP A 141 -0.78 -2.79 -7.06
N ARG A 142 -0.10 -3.70 -6.35
CA ARG A 142 0.53 -3.39 -5.06
C ARG A 142 1.69 -2.42 -5.23
N LEU A 143 2.56 -2.65 -6.22
CA LEU A 143 3.69 -1.75 -6.52
C LEU A 143 3.22 -0.39 -7.03
N LEU A 144 2.17 -0.35 -7.85
CA LEU A 144 1.57 0.91 -8.31
C LEU A 144 0.94 1.69 -7.15
N ARG A 145 0.24 1.02 -6.22
CA ARG A 145 -0.23 1.67 -5.00
C ARG A 145 0.91 2.23 -4.16
N ILE A 146 1.97 1.47 -3.93
CA ILE A 146 3.17 1.98 -3.22
C ILE A 146 3.76 3.19 -3.94
N ARG A 147 3.85 3.17 -5.28
CA ARG A 147 4.32 4.33 -6.05
C ARG A 147 3.44 5.57 -5.86
N ASN A 148 2.11 5.40 -5.84
CA ASN A 148 1.19 6.50 -5.58
C ASN A 148 1.33 7.02 -4.14
N ASP A 149 1.50 6.13 -3.17
CA ASP A 149 1.77 6.50 -1.77
C ASP A 149 3.11 7.27 -1.64
N VAL A 150 4.15 6.88 -2.40
CA VAL A 150 5.41 7.64 -2.48
C VAL A 150 5.19 9.01 -3.10
N LEU A 151 4.43 9.11 -4.20
CA LEU A 151 4.08 10.40 -4.82
C LEU A 151 3.37 11.31 -3.82
N ASP A 152 2.42 10.77 -3.07
CA ASP A 152 1.68 11.51 -2.04
C ASP A 152 2.61 12.05 -0.96
N ALA A 153 3.51 11.23 -0.42
CA ALA A 153 4.47 11.67 0.57
C ALA A 153 5.44 12.73 0.02
N VAL A 154 5.96 12.54 -1.19
CA VAL A 154 6.86 13.50 -1.85
C VAL A 154 6.15 14.84 -2.05
N ASN A 155 4.91 14.83 -2.54
CA ASN A 155 4.13 16.05 -2.78
C ASN A 155 3.80 16.79 -1.47
N ILE A 156 3.49 16.07 -0.38
CA ILE A 156 3.34 16.68 0.94
C ILE A 156 4.63 17.37 1.41
N VAL A 157 5.80 16.75 1.19
CA VAL A 157 7.08 17.40 1.52
C VAL A 157 7.31 18.64 0.67
N ILE A 158 6.98 18.61 -0.62
CA ILE A 158 7.08 19.78 -1.51
C ILE A 158 6.20 20.92 -0.97
N CYS A 159 4.96 20.63 -0.55
CA CYS A 159 4.09 21.60 0.11
C CYS A 159 4.76 22.23 1.34
N MET A 160 5.39 21.42 2.19
CA MET A 160 6.13 21.91 3.37
C MET A 160 7.35 22.76 2.98
N ARG A 161 8.10 22.39 1.93
CA ARG A 161 9.23 23.18 1.42
C ARG A 161 8.80 24.54 0.86
N ILE A 162 7.66 24.59 0.18
CA ILE A 162 7.08 25.85 -0.31
C ILE A 162 6.64 26.71 0.88
N TYR A 163 6.01 26.12 1.90
CA TYR A 163 5.68 26.84 3.14
C TYR A 163 6.92 27.44 3.81
N GLU A 164 8.00 26.68 3.97
CA GLU A 164 9.28 27.17 4.50
C GLU A 164 9.87 28.31 3.66
N HIS A 165 9.72 28.25 2.33
CA HIS A 165 10.15 29.31 1.44
C HIS A 165 9.34 30.59 1.63
N VAL A 166 8.02 30.48 1.76
CA VAL A 166 7.13 31.62 2.04
C VAL A 166 7.48 32.27 3.37
N LEU A 167 7.68 31.49 4.45
CA LEU A 167 8.09 32.03 5.75
C LEU A 167 9.41 32.80 5.67
N ARG A 168 10.37 32.29 4.88
CA ARG A 168 11.67 32.93 4.68
C ARG A 168 11.54 34.28 3.97
N ILE A 169 10.65 34.40 2.98
CA ILE A 169 10.35 35.66 2.30
C ILE A 169 9.72 36.67 3.28
N LEU A 170 8.81 36.20 4.14
CA LEU A 170 8.12 37.04 5.12
C LEU A 170 8.99 37.40 6.33
N GLY A 171 10.13 36.72 6.52
CA GLY A 171 10.97 36.87 7.71
C GLY A 171 10.31 36.33 8.99
N GLU A 172 9.28 35.49 8.85
CA GLU A 172 8.56 34.90 9.98
C GLU A 172 9.22 33.62 10.46
N ARG A 173 9.14 33.38 11.78
CA ARG A 173 9.47 32.09 12.40
C ARG A 173 8.21 31.48 12.97
N GLN A 174 8.03 30.19 12.75
CA GLN A 174 6.88 29.44 13.22
C GLN A 174 7.36 28.37 14.22
N SER A 175 6.48 28.02 15.16
CA SER A 175 6.72 26.95 16.12
C SER A 175 6.72 25.58 15.43
N GLU A 176 7.42 24.62 16.03
CA GLU A 176 7.33 23.20 15.64
C GLU A 176 5.87 22.71 15.69
N MET A 177 5.08 23.20 16.66
CA MET A 177 3.66 22.88 16.76
C MET A 177 2.85 23.43 15.59
N GLU A 178 3.11 24.67 15.15
CA GLU A 178 2.41 25.28 14.01
C GLU A 178 2.75 24.56 12.70
N THR A 179 4.01 24.16 12.55
CA THR A 179 4.51 23.36 11.42
C THR A 179 3.85 21.97 11.39
N ASN A 180 3.75 21.31 12.55
CA ASN A 180 3.10 20.02 12.66
C ASN A 180 1.58 20.12 12.40
N ASN A 181 0.93 21.18 12.87
CA ASN A 181 -0.48 21.41 12.58
C ASN A 181 -0.74 21.58 11.08
N LEU A 182 0.10 22.34 10.37
CA LEU A 182 0.02 22.45 8.92
C LEU A 182 0.18 21.08 8.26
N TYR A 183 1.23 20.33 8.63
CA TYR A 183 1.47 18.99 8.08
C TYR A 183 0.23 18.07 8.25
N LEU A 184 -0.37 18.04 9.44
CA LEU A 184 -1.57 17.26 9.70
C LEU A 184 -2.77 17.74 8.88
N SER A 185 -2.96 19.06 8.71
CA SER A 185 -3.99 19.62 7.84
C SER A 185 -3.80 19.19 6.38
N LEU A 186 -2.57 19.25 5.84
CA LEU A 186 -2.27 18.85 4.47
C LEU A 186 -2.57 17.35 4.25
N VAL A 187 -2.18 16.49 5.19
CA VAL A 187 -2.51 15.06 5.15
C VAL A 187 -4.03 14.83 5.19
N ALA A 188 -4.77 15.60 6.01
CA ALA A 188 -6.22 15.51 6.08
C ALA A 188 -6.91 15.95 4.77
N ILE A 189 -6.45 17.04 4.15
CA ILE A 189 -6.93 17.50 2.84
C ILE A 189 -6.74 16.39 1.81
N LEU A 190 -5.53 15.83 1.72
CA LEU A 190 -5.25 14.76 0.78
C LEU A 190 -6.17 13.56 0.99
N GLN A 191 -6.35 13.10 2.23
CA GLN A 191 -7.21 11.97 2.56
C GLN A 191 -8.70 12.22 2.22
N SER A 192 -9.17 13.46 2.30
CA SER A 192 -10.54 13.84 1.93
C SER A 192 -10.75 14.02 0.42
N THR A 193 -9.67 14.15 -0.36
CA THR A 193 -9.75 14.33 -1.82
C THR A 193 -9.99 12.97 -2.50
N SER A 194 -10.85 12.95 -3.53
CA SER A 194 -11.32 11.73 -4.20
C SER A 194 -10.18 10.78 -4.61
N THR A 195 -10.29 9.50 -4.21
CA THR A 195 -9.34 8.43 -4.53
C THR A 195 -9.67 7.69 -5.83
N ASN A 196 -10.81 7.98 -6.46
CA ASN A 196 -11.32 7.23 -7.62
C ASN A 196 -10.80 7.77 -8.96
N VAL A 197 -9.93 8.78 -8.93
CA VAL A 197 -9.42 9.48 -10.10
C VAL A 197 -7.90 9.22 -10.20
N ASP A 198 -7.37 9.31 -11.41
CA ASP A 198 -5.92 9.33 -11.67
C ASP A 198 -5.18 10.25 -10.68
N GLN A 199 -4.02 9.80 -10.16
CA GLN A 199 -3.30 10.45 -9.08
C GLN A 199 -2.92 11.91 -9.43
N ALA A 200 -2.59 12.17 -10.71
CA ALA A 200 -2.30 13.52 -11.18
C ALA A 200 -3.51 14.44 -11.10
N LYS A 201 -4.71 13.94 -11.42
CA LYS A 201 -5.96 14.71 -11.32
C LYS A 201 -6.35 14.95 -9.87
N ARG A 202 -6.16 13.95 -9.00
CA ARG A 202 -6.37 14.11 -7.55
C ARG A 202 -5.52 15.25 -6.99
N TRP A 203 -4.24 15.32 -7.36
CA TRP A 203 -3.37 16.42 -6.92
C TRP A 203 -3.75 17.76 -7.55
N ALA A 204 -4.18 17.79 -8.81
CA ALA A 204 -4.69 19.00 -9.43
C ALA A 204 -5.93 19.57 -8.70
N GLU A 205 -6.83 18.71 -8.22
CA GLU A 205 -7.97 19.10 -7.37
C GLU A 205 -7.55 19.55 -5.97
N ALA A 206 -6.50 18.94 -5.40
CA ALA A 206 -6.01 19.25 -4.07
C ALA A 206 -5.20 20.56 -4.00
N VAL A 207 -4.50 20.96 -5.07
CA VAL A 207 -3.58 22.12 -5.09
C VAL A 207 -4.21 23.41 -4.54
N PRO A 208 -5.41 23.84 -4.96
CA PRO A 208 -6.02 25.06 -4.42
C PRO A 208 -6.25 24.98 -2.90
N HIS A 209 -6.64 23.80 -2.40
CA HIS A 209 -6.84 23.58 -0.96
C HIS A 209 -5.52 23.59 -0.18
N MET A 210 -4.47 22.97 -0.73
CA MET A 210 -3.12 23.01 -0.15
C MET A 210 -2.59 24.45 -0.09
N ALA A 211 -2.77 25.22 -1.17
CA ALA A 211 -2.31 26.60 -1.26
C ALA A 211 -2.98 27.49 -0.20
N VAL A 212 -4.30 27.36 -0.03
CA VAL A 212 -5.05 28.09 1.01
C VAL A 212 -4.55 27.73 2.41
N GLU A 213 -4.31 26.46 2.69
CA GLU A 213 -3.86 26.03 4.02
C GLU A 213 -2.44 26.57 4.33
N ILE A 214 -1.51 26.48 3.36
CA ILE A 214 -0.17 27.06 3.46
C ILE A 214 -0.25 28.57 3.68
N PHE A 215 -1.07 29.27 2.89
CA PHE A 215 -1.29 30.71 2.98
C PHE A 215 -1.78 31.12 4.38
N ARG A 216 -2.77 30.39 4.94
CA ARG A 216 -3.35 30.67 6.26
C ARG A 216 -2.33 30.45 7.37
N HIS A 217 -1.59 29.35 7.34
CA HIS A 217 -0.58 29.04 8.34
C HIS A 217 0.63 29.99 8.26
N ALA A 218 0.97 30.47 7.06
CA ALA A 218 2.07 31.41 6.86
C ALA A 218 1.69 32.86 7.20
N LYS A 219 0.40 33.14 7.49
CA LYS A 219 -0.14 34.50 7.73
C LYS A 219 0.24 35.47 6.60
N ALA A 220 0.35 34.94 5.38
CA ALA A 220 0.86 35.69 4.24
C ALA A 220 -0.14 36.76 3.77
N PRO A 221 0.33 37.86 3.13
CA PRO A 221 -0.55 38.82 2.47
C PRO A 221 -1.33 38.20 1.31
N ALA A 222 -2.57 38.67 1.08
CA ALA A 222 -3.49 38.10 0.08
C ALA A 222 -2.91 37.99 -1.35
N TYR A 223 -2.01 38.89 -1.75
CA TYR A 223 -1.38 38.85 -3.07
C TYR A 223 -0.47 37.62 -3.29
N MET A 224 -0.01 36.96 -2.22
CA MET A 224 0.87 35.79 -2.30
C MET A 224 0.11 34.49 -2.56
N LEU A 225 -1.22 34.44 -2.34
CA LEU A 225 -2.00 33.21 -2.51
C LEU A 225 -1.90 32.67 -3.94
N ALA A 226 -2.12 33.53 -4.94
CA ALA A 226 -2.03 33.15 -6.35
C ALA A 226 -0.62 32.69 -6.75
N MET A 227 0.42 33.28 -6.14
CA MET A 227 1.82 32.86 -6.35
C MET A 227 2.07 31.47 -5.77
N VAL A 228 1.59 31.19 -4.55
CA VAL A 228 1.74 29.89 -3.89
C VAL A 228 0.98 28.81 -4.67
N GLU A 229 -0.25 29.09 -5.08
CA GLU A 229 -1.06 28.17 -5.87
C GLU A 229 -0.41 27.85 -7.24
N SER A 230 0.08 28.87 -7.95
CA SER A 230 0.81 28.69 -9.21
C SER A 230 2.08 27.86 -9.01
N ALA A 231 2.88 28.17 -8.00
CA ALA A 231 4.12 27.44 -7.71
C ALA A 231 3.85 25.95 -7.37
N LEU A 232 2.82 25.68 -6.56
CA LEU A 232 2.38 24.31 -6.27
C LEU A 232 1.92 23.60 -7.53
N GLY A 233 1.08 24.25 -8.35
CA GLY A 233 0.58 23.68 -9.60
C GLY A 233 1.70 23.30 -10.57
N GLU A 234 2.70 24.18 -10.73
CA GLU A 234 3.85 23.94 -11.59
C GLU A 234 4.72 22.77 -11.11
N VAL A 235 5.14 22.79 -9.83
CA VAL A 235 6.05 21.76 -9.29
C VAL A 235 5.35 20.40 -9.19
N LEU A 236 4.12 20.35 -8.67
CA LEU A 236 3.43 19.08 -8.40
C LEU A 236 2.92 18.39 -9.67
N SER A 237 2.68 19.13 -10.75
CA SER A 237 2.30 18.56 -12.05
C SER A 237 3.49 18.10 -12.90
N ASN A 238 4.71 18.55 -12.57
CA ASN A 238 5.92 18.24 -13.31
C ASN A 238 6.90 17.38 -12.49
N PRO A 239 6.92 16.05 -12.68
CA PRO A 239 7.82 15.16 -11.93
C PRO A 239 9.31 15.29 -12.34
N HIS A 240 9.63 16.19 -13.28
CA HIS A 240 10.99 16.53 -13.68
C HIS A 240 11.44 17.91 -13.17
N ASP A 241 10.61 18.58 -12.38
CA ASP A 241 11.01 19.81 -11.70
C ASP A 241 12.20 19.57 -10.75
N GLU A 242 13.08 20.56 -10.59
CA GLU A 242 14.30 20.43 -9.79
C GLU A 242 13.97 20.16 -8.31
N LEU A 243 13.00 20.89 -7.75
CA LEU A 243 12.58 20.70 -6.36
C LEU A 243 11.94 19.32 -6.18
N PHE A 244 11.13 18.88 -7.16
CA PHE A 244 10.52 17.55 -7.14
C PHE A 244 11.59 16.46 -7.11
N LEU A 245 12.58 16.54 -8.00
CA LEU A 245 13.66 15.55 -8.11
C LEU A 245 14.56 15.53 -6.86
N GLU A 246 14.82 16.69 -6.26
CA GLU A 246 15.57 16.80 -4.99
C GLU A 246 14.82 16.09 -3.85
N VAL A 247 13.54 16.43 -3.65
CA VAL A 247 12.71 15.86 -2.59
C VAL A 247 12.52 14.36 -2.80
N GLU A 248 12.25 13.92 -4.04
CA GLU A 248 12.12 12.50 -4.36
C GLU A 248 13.44 11.75 -4.08
N ALA A 249 14.60 12.33 -4.41
CA ALA A 249 15.88 11.71 -4.14
C ALA A 249 16.16 11.55 -2.65
N ASP A 250 15.80 12.56 -1.84
CA ASP A 250 15.89 12.49 -0.38
C ASP A 250 14.97 11.42 0.20
N TYR A 251 13.70 11.42 -0.21
CA TYR A 251 12.70 10.43 0.20
C TYR A 251 13.15 9.01 -0.15
N HIS A 252 13.62 8.82 -1.39
CA HIS A 252 14.09 7.52 -1.86
C HIS A 252 15.30 7.02 -1.07
N ARG A 253 16.21 7.90 -0.64
CA ARG A 253 17.35 7.53 0.20
C ARG A 253 16.89 7.02 1.58
N ARG A 254 15.97 7.74 2.22
CA ARG A 254 15.37 7.34 3.51
C ARG A 254 14.63 6.01 3.39
N LEU A 255 13.81 5.86 2.35
CA LEU A 255 13.12 4.61 2.03
C LEU A 255 14.09 3.45 1.84
N LEU A 256 15.20 3.65 1.12
CA LEU A 256 16.22 2.61 0.93
C LEU A 256 16.89 2.20 2.25
N MET A 257 17.14 3.13 3.16
CA MET A 257 17.73 2.81 4.47
C MET A 257 16.78 1.97 5.32
N ASP A 258 15.51 2.37 5.42
CA ASP A 258 14.50 1.61 6.16
C ASP A 258 14.22 0.25 5.51
N LEU A 259 14.14 0.22 4.18
CA LEU A 259 13.97 -1.03 3.41
C LEU A 259 15.12 -1.99 3.68
N CYS A 260 16.36 -1.50 3.72
CA CYS A 260 17.54 -2.30 4.05
C CYS A 260 17.43 -2.91 5.46
N ASN A 261 16.99 -2.12 6.44
CA ASN A 261 16.78 -2.61 7.81
C ASN A 261 15.68 -3.68 7.87
N ARG A 262 14.55 -3.48 7.16
CA ARG A 262 13.45 -4.46 7.10
C ARG A 262 13.85 -5.75 6.39
N VAL A 263 14.58 -5.66 5.28
CA VAL A 263 15.08 -6.86 4.58
C VAL A 263 16.05 -7.63 5.46
N ARG A 264 16.93 -6.95 6.22
CA ARG A 264 17.83 -7.61 7.17
C ARG A 264 17.06 -8.38 8.25
N GLU A 265 15.95 -7.83 8.75
CA GLU A 265 15.06 -8.45 9.74
C GLU A 265 14.30 -9.66 9.15
N TYR A 266 13.80 -9.52 7.92
CA TYR A 266 12.85 -10.45 7.33
C TYR A 266 13.48 -11.60 6.53
N LYS A 267 14.69 -11.43 6.00
CA LYS A 267 15.31 -12.43 5.10
C LYS A 267 15.46 -13.84 5.68
N GLY A 268 15.57 -13.96 7.01
CA GLY A 268 15.71 -15.24 7.71
C GLY A 268 14.39 -15.78 8.28
N MET A 269 13.27 -15.11 8.04
CA MET A 269 11.97 -15.52 8.56
C MET A 269 11.35 -16.63 7.70
N SER A 270 10.52 -17.48 8.33
CA SER A 270 9.64 -18.38 7.58
C SER A 270 8.53 -17.59 6.86
N SER A 271 7.92 -18.17 5.81
CA SER A 271 6.77 -17.57 5.10
C SER A 271 5.65 -17.14 6.04
N TRP A 272 5.36 -17.95 7.07
CA TRP A 272 4.37 -17.62 8.09
C TRP A 272 4.80 -16.43 8.96
N SER A 273 6.04 -16.44 9.47
CA SER A 273 6.58 -15.35 10.29
C SER A 273 6.65 -14.03 9.51
N LEU A 274 6.98 -14.09 8.22
CA LEU A 274 6.98 -12.93 7.33
C LEU A 274 5.55 -12.38 7.15
N TYR A 275 4.58 -13.27 6.90
CA TYR A 275 3.17 -12.90 6.79
C TYR A 275 2.66 -12.21 8.07
N THR A 276 2.92 -12.77 9.25
CA THR A 276 2.47 -12.17 10.51
C THR A 276 3.16 -10.83 10.79
N ALA A 277 4.46 -10.72 10.49
CA ALA A 277 5.22 -9.49 10.68
C ALA A 277 4.76 -8.34 9.77
N ALA A 278 4.46 -8.63 8.49
CA ALA A 278 4.12 -7.61 7.50
C ALA A 278 2.61 -7.31 7.42
N VAL A 279 1.74 -8.27 7.75
CA VAL A 279 0.30 -8.17 7.56
C VAL A 279 -0.45 -8.08 8.89
N GLU A 280 -0.15 -8.97 9.84
CA GLU A 280 -0.95 -9.08 11.08
C GLU A 280 -0.61 -7.97 12.09
N LYS A 281 0.66 -7.57 12.21
CA LYS A 281 1.07 -6.42 13.05
C LYS A 281 0.51 -5.07 12.58
N ARG A 282 -0.02 -4.99 11.36
CA ARG A 282 -0.67 -3.78 10.83
C ARG A 282 -2.14 -3.66 11.23
N ILE A 283 -2.74 -4.72 11.75
CA ILE A 283 -4.12 -4.72 12.21
C ILE A 283 -4.11 -4.17 13.64
N PRO A 284 -4.69 -2.98 13.92
CA PRO A 284 -4.79 -2.47 15.28
C PRO A 284 -5.56 -3.46 16.16
N THR A 285 -5.23 -3.53 17.46
CA THR A 285 -5.95 -4.36 18.44
C THR A 285 -7.46 -4.09 18.52
N SER A 286 -7.93 -2.94 18.02
CA SER A 286 -9.36 -2.58 17.99
C SER A 286 -9.99 -2.53 16.58
N GLY A 287 -9.25 -2.87 15.52
CA GLY A 287 -9.72 -2.78 14.13
C GLY A 287 -9.60 -4.12 13.40
N ASN A 288 -10.53 -4.42 12.49
CA ASN A 288 -10.46 -5.62 11.65
C ASN A 288 -9.67 -5.41 10.33
N MET A 289 -9.12 -4.21 10.10
CA MET A 289 -8.45 -3.84 8.86
C MET A 289 -7.01 -3.35 9.13
N PRO A 290 -6.05 -3.64 8.22
CA PRO A 290 -4.72 -3.04 8.29
C PRO A 290 -4.80 -1.50 8.27
N ARG A 291 -3.89 -0.84 9.00
CA ARG A 291 -3.76 0.63 8.94
C ARG A 291 -3.55 1.10 7.50
N ASP A 292 -4.26 2.16 7.15
CA ASP A 292 -4.08 2.83 5.86
C ASP A 292 -2.81 3.68 5.86
N PHE A 293 -2.24 3.93 4.68
CA PHE A 293 -1.04 4.74 4.52
C PHE A 293 -1.19 6.15 5.12
N TYR A 294 -2.35 6.78 4.96
CA TYR A 294 -2.61 8.11 5.52
C TYR A 294 -2.65 8.13 7.06
N GLU A 295 -3.00 7.02 7.72
CA GLU A 295 -2.88 6.91 9.18
C GLU A 295 -1.41 6.90 9.60
N CYS A 296 -0.55 6.17 8.87
CA CYS A 296 0.89 6.20 9.10
C CYS A 296 1.49 7.59 8.84
N LEU A 297 1.04 8.31 7.80
CA LEU A 297 1.50 9.68 7.57
C LEU A 297 1.11 10.62 8.70
N ARG A 298 -0.07 10.47 9.33
CA ARG A 298 -0.49 11.27 10.48
C ARG A 298 0.40 11.05 11.71
N ASP A 299 0.91 9.83 11.90
CA ASP A 299 1.89 9.52 12.95
C ASP A 299 3.27 10.18 12.69
N GLY A 300 3.49 10.68 11.48
CA GLY A 300 4.67 11.42 11.06
C GLY A 300 5.28 10.90 9.77
N MET A 301 6.12 11.72 9.15
CA MET A 301 6.76 11.41 7.88
C MET A 301 7.62 10.13 7.94
N ASP A 302 8.37 9.94 9.03
CA ASP A 302 9.18 8.73 9.24
C ASP A 302 8.32 7.46 9.38
N SER A 303 7.12 7.58 9.97
CA SER A 303 6.17 6.47 10.07
C SER A 303 5.68 6.05 8.68
N GLY A 304 5.36 7.03 7.81
CA GLY A 304 5.03 6.77 6.41
C GLY A 304 6.15 6.06 5.64
N VAL A 305 7.41 6.51 5.79
CA VAL A 305 8.57 5.87 5.15
C VAL A 305 8.74 4.42 5.63
N SER A 306 8.68 4.20 6.94
CA SER A 306 8.80 2.87 7.54
C SER A 306 7.67 1.93 7.06
N ASP A 307 6.45 2.44 6.91
CA ASP A 307 5.33 1.65 6.39
C ASP A 307 5.53 1.23 4.92
N LEU A 308 5.99 2.14 4.05
CA LEU A 308 6.31 1.79 2.66
C LEU A 308 7.50 0.82 2.58
N ALA A 309 8.50 0.98 3.44
CA ALA A 309 9.61 0.04 3.54
C ALA A 309 9.14 -1.37 3.92
N VAL A 310 8.22 -1.51 4.87
CA VAL A 310 7.64 -2.82 5.24
C VAL A 310 6.82 -3.42 4.09
N ARG A 311 6.00 -2.62 3.39
CA ARG A 311 5.23 -3.07 2.20
C ARG A 311 6.17 -3.63 1.14
N LEU A 312 7.21 -2.86 0.81
CA LEU A 312 8.13 -3.17 -0.25
C LEU A 312 9.07 -4.33 0.10
N ALA A 313 9.51 -4.43 1.36
CA ALA A 313 10.27 -5.58 1.85
C ALA A 313 9.47 -6.89 1.71
N HIS A 314 8.19 -6.87 2.12
CA HIS A 314 7.34 -8.04 2.05
C HIS A 314 7.13 -8.52 0.61
N VAL A 315 6.76 -7.62 -0.31
CA VAL A 315 6.61 -7.93 -1.74
C VAL A 315 7.94 -8.42 -2.30
N GLY A 316 9.03 -7.70 -2.04
CA GLY A 316 10.34 -8.03 -2.60
C GLY A 316 10.90 -9.37 -2.13
N ILE A 317 10.75 -9.73 -0.85
CA ILE A 317 11.26 -11.01 -0.32
C ILE A 317 10.49 -12.19 -0.89
N LEU A 318 9.16 -12.14 -0.88
CA LEU A 318 8.34 -13.21 -1.46
C LEU A 318 8.62 -13.37 -2.96
N HIS A 319 8.73 -12.24 -3.67
CA HIS A 319 9.09 -12.24 -5.08
C HIS A 319 10.47 -12.87 -5.31
N TRP A 320 11.46 -12.50 -4.51
CA TRP A 320 12.80 -13.07 -4.61
C TRP A 320 12.79 -14.58 -4.38
N TRP A 321 12.09 -15.07 -3.35
CA TRP A 321 12.00 -16.50 -3.09
C TRP A 321 11.41 -17.31 -4.24
N VAL A 322 10.44 -16.75 -4.97
CA VAL A 322 9.83 -17.43 -6.13
C VAL A 322 10.71 -17.32 -7.38
N TRP A 323 11.25 -16.12 -7.66
CA TRP A 323 11.78 -15.79 -8.98
C TRP A 323 13.31 -15.73 -9.08
N ALA A 324 14.04 -15.71 -7.96
CA ALA A 324 15.49 -15.55 -7.98
C ALA A 324 16.16 -16.56 -8.93
N ASP A 325 15.93 -17.85 -8.70
CA ASP A 325 16.55 -18.92 -9.50
C ASP A 325 15.96 -19.02 -10.91
N LEU A 326 14.70 -18.63 -11.10
CA LEU A 326 13.99 -18.77 -12.37
C LEU A 326 14.28 -17.64 -13.36
N ALA A 327 14.49 -16.40 -12.87
CA ALA A 327 14.52 -15.21 -13.70
C ALA A 327 15.74 -14.29 -13.48
N TYR A 328 16.49 -14.43 -12.39
CA TYR A 328 17.54 -13.44 -12.03
C TYR A 328 18.93 -14.05 -11.85
N LEU A 329 19.02 -15.21 -11.21
CA LEU A 329 20.25 -15.94 -10.90
C LEU A 329 20.51 -17.10 -11.87
N GLY A 330 19.46 -17.63 -12.50
CA GLY A 330 19.57 -18.70 -13.50
C GLY A 330 20.13 -18.18 -14.83
N GLU A 331 20.92 -19.02 -15.49
CA GLU A 331 21.51 -18.76 -16.82
C GLU A 331 20.46 -18.39 -17.88
#